data_AF-A0A833X0G8-F1
#
_entry.id   AF-A0A833X0G8-F1
#
_cell.length_a   1.000
_cell.length_b   1.000
_cell.length_c   1.000
_cell.angle_alpha   90.00
_cell.angle_beta   90.00
_cell.angle_gamma   90.00
#
_symmetry.space_group_name_H-M   'P 1'
#
loop_
_entity.id
_entity.type
_entity.pdbx_description
1 polymer ?
#
loop_
_entity_poly.entity_id
_entity_poly.type
_entity_poly.pdbx_seq_one_letter_code
_entity_poly.pdbx_strand_id
1 'polypeptide(L)'
;FFIQVLPPHYRKYTENFLLLQVIGSLQRIHGKKMVARKFQVRHNDSDFVIDYDTDDGFEVFKFQLFSLTSVPPDEQKIIGAHDDRVVVEDSDLISISEKLRLVPINDEVKEQRLSESISNSARNYAELLVSDEELARMLQGEEEALLLQQYLAAEDNGEFEQRIRPYVAQVSKYEDPVRQEAARKTVPVDELEEKALVSLAKEGNFKPSKMEQDHAFLLQLLSWFKQSFRWVNVPPCDGCGNETVSNGNGSPLPSEIQYGASRVELFRCKFCSRITRFPRYNDPLKLVETRRGRCGEWANCFTLYCRAFGYESRLIVDFTDHVWTECFSQFLGRWMHLDPCEGVYDKPLLYEKGWNKKLNYAIAIAKDGVYDVTKRYTRKWHEVLTRRNITSEPALSAVLTTLTQECRRGFSSQVLSELDGRDKKEREALERDIYSIDDASISLPGRQSGDEEWRKLRLEFGSDSLCCSSCPVRKCIDEHVTRIYNAFHPVLSHFVKEEHSKFKAIELLENFKGIFMDVKNSPFKKRKASVDSVSYGTQAFAELLSSLSLETKVNPDGRVDICLAGDPVKTSLALPVVLDALDDMVHSIEKCDSFGEDSFISISETKQNAFWFSPCKW
;
A
#
# COMPACT_ATOMS: atom_id res chain seq x y z
N PHE A 1 -10.68 1.53 37.52
CA PHE A 1 -11.03 0.80 36.30
C PHE A 1 -11.77 1.68 35.30
N PHE A 2 -12.96 2.23 35.58
CA PHE A 2 -13.70 3.11 34.64
C PHE A 2 -12.94 4.36 34.13
N ILE A 3 -12.07 4.97 34.94
CA ILE A 3 -11.34 6.20 34.60
C ILE A 3 -10.23 5.97 33.56
N GLN A 4 -9.70 4.74 33.45
CA GLN A 4 -8.58 4.42 32.56
C GLN A 4 -8.97 4.23 31.09
N VAL A 5 -10.26 4.34 30.76
CA VAL A 5 -10.80 4.08 29.40
C VAL A 5 -11.25 5.37 28.71
N LEU A 6 -11.36 6.50 29.43
CA LEU A 6 -11.73 7.79 28.84
C LEU A 6 -10.55 8.43 28.06
N PRO A 7 -10.82 9.26 27.03
CA PRO A 7 -9.80 10.04 26.34
C PRO A 7 -9.01 10.93 27.33
N PRO A 8 -7.71 11.22 27.10
CA PRO A 8 -6.85 11.88 28.08
C PRO A 8 -7.39 13.21 28.63
N HIS A 9 -8.09 13.98 27.79
CA HIS A 9 -8.70 15.26 28.16
C HIS A 9 -9.86 15.08 29.16
N TYR A 10 -10.63 13.99 29.06
CA TYR A 10 -11.79 13.72 29.92
C TYR A 10 -11.44 13.07 31.26
N ARG A 11 -10.29 12.39 31.36
CA ARG A 11 -9.82 11.76 32.62
C ARG A 11 -9.62 12.76 33.75
N LYS A 12 -9.08 13.95 33.43
CA LYS A 12 -8.83 15.03 34.40
C LYS A 12 -10.11 15.48 35.11
N TYR A 13 -11.23 15.50 34.39
CA TYR A 13 -12.51 15.98 34.91
C TYR A 13 -13.25 14.92 35.74
N THR A 14 -13.09 13.63 35.41
CA THR A 14 -13.73 12.51 36.14
C THR A 14 -13.05 12.21 37.48
N GLU A 15 -11.72 12.30 37.55
CA GLU A 15 -10.99 12.14 38.82
C GLU A 15 -11.30 13.26 39.82
N ASN A 16 -11.38 14.51 39.35
CA ASN A 16 -11.71 15.66 40.20
C ASN A 16 -13.16 15.65 40.70
N PHE A 17 -14.12 15.22 39.86
CA PHE A 17 -15.52 15.13 40.27
C PHE A 17 -15.77 14.12 41.39
N LEU A 18 -15.16 12.94 41.31
CA LEU A 18 -15.25 11.92 42.37
C LEU A 18 -14.56 12.37 43.66
N LEU A 19 -13.44 13.08 43.56
CA LEU A 19 -12.74 13.65 44.72
C LEU A 19 -13.60 14.72 45.42
N LEU A 20 -14.24 15.60 44.66
CA LEU A 20 -15.12 16.65 45.17
C LEU A 20 -16.41 16.09 45.80
N GLN A 21 -17.02 15.06 45.21
CA GLN A 21 -18.18 14.37 45.81
C GLN A 21 -17.84 13.70 47.15
N VAL A 22 -16.62 13.15 47.29
CA VAL A 22 -16.16 12.55 48.54
C VAL A 22 -15.91 13.62 49.61
N ILE A 23 -15.35 14.78 49.24
CA ILE A 23 -15.15 15.93 50.15
C ILE A 23 -16.49 16.51 50.63
N GLY A 24 -17.45 16.73 49.72
CA GLY A 24 -18.80 17.18 50.09
C GLY A 24 -19.53 16.17 50.98
N SER A 25 -19.37 14.87 50.71
CA SER A 25 -19.94 13.80 51.54
C SER A 25 -19.34 13.74 52.96
N LEU A 26 -18.06 14.08 53.13
CA LEU A 26 -17.38 14.16 54.43
C LEU A 26 -17.84 15.37 55.27
N GLN A 27 -18.17 16.48 54.61
CA GLN A 27 -18.73 17.67 55.27
C GLN A 27 -20.19 17.45 55.75
N ARG A 28 -20.98 16.63 55.03
CA ARG A 28 -22.36 16.22 55.43
C ARG A 28 -22.42 15.49 56.77
N ILE A 29 -21.36 14.79 57.17
CA ILE A 29 -21.30 14.03 58.44
C ILE A 29 -21.19 14.97 59.66
N HIS A 30 -20.82 16.24 59.47
CA HIS A 30 -20.52 17.19 60.57
C HIS A 30 -21.67 18.19 60.92
N GLY A 31 -22.91 17.95 60.47
CA GLY A 31 -24.10 18.57 61.07
C GLY A 31 -24.33 20.08 60.80
N LYS A 32 -23.95 20.60 59.63
CA LYS A 32 -24.38 21.93 59.17
C LYS A 32 -25.81 21.92 58.61
N LYS A 33 -26.52 23.04 58.74
CA LYS A 33 -27.92 23.22 58.32
C LYS A 33 -27.98 23.51 56.81
N MET A 34 -28.69 22.67 56.05
CA MET A 34 -28.81 22.74 54.58
C MET A 34 -29.48 24.05 54.09
N VAL A 35 -28.92 24.64 53.04
CA VAL A 35 -29.60 25.62 52.18
C VAL A 35 -29.45 25.15 50.73
N ALA A 36 -30.38 24.28 50.31
CA ALA A 36 -30.45 23.83 48.92
C ALA A 36 -31.22 24.85 48.09
N ARG A 37 -30.60 25.35 47.01
CA ARG A 37 -31.25 26.19 46.00
C ARG A 37 -31.48 25.37 44.73
N LYS A 38 -32.56 25.68 44.03
CA LYS A 38 -32.92 25.00 42.78
C LYS A 38 -32.75 25.96 41.62
N PHE A 39 -31.87 25.61 40.68
CA PHE A 39 -31.61 26.41 39.48
C PHE A 39 -32.19 25.75 38.25
N GLN A 40 -32.79 26.56 37.38
CA GLN A 40 -33.17 26.17 36.03
C GLN A 40 -32.15 26.77 35.05
N VAL A 41 -31.33 25.93 34.44
CA VAL A 41 -30.23 26.34 33.55
C VAL A 41 -30.59 26.02 32.10
N ARG A 42 -30.60 27.03 31.23
CA ARG A 42 -30.88 26.88 29.81
C ARG A 42 -29.60 26.72 29.00
N HIS A 43 -29.55 25.72 28.12
CA HIS A 43 -28.46 25.49 27.15
C HIS A 43 -29.03 24.86 25.86
N ASN A 44 -28.68 25.40 24.69
CA ASN A 44 -29.11 24.91 23.36
C ASN A 44 -30.59 24.50 23.29
N ASP A 45 -31.47 25.45 23.66
CA ASP A 45 -32.94 25.33 23.69
C ASP A 45 -33.52 24.29 24.67
N SER A 46 -32.71 23.72 25.56
CA SER A 46 -33.12 22.79 26.62
C SER A 46 -32.97 23.43 28.01
N ASP A 47 -33.93 23.16 28.90
CA ASP A 47 -33.93 23.64 30.29
C ASP A 47 -33.60 22.48 31.24
N PHE A 48 -32.53 22.62 32.00
CA PHE A 48 -32.06 21.66 32.98
C PHE A 48 -32.34 22.15 34.39
N VAL A 49 -32.73 21.25 35.29
CA VAL A 49 -33.04 21.60 36.67
C VAL A 49 -31.98 21.00 37.58
N ILE A 50 -31.31 21.85 38.37
CA ILE A 50 -30.18 21.48 39.22
C ILE A 50 -30.48 21.88 40.65
N ASP A 51 -30.42 20.91 41.56
CA ASP A 51 -30.47 21.15 42.99
C ASP A 51 -29.01 21.38 43.47
N TYR A 52 -28.69 22.63 43.80
CA TYR A 52 -27.37 23.08 44.26
C TYR A 52 -27.37 23.27 45.77
N ASP A 53 -26.42 22.65 46.46
CA ASP A 53 -26.15 22.94 47.87
C ASP A 53 -25.09 24.03 47.98
N THR A 54 -25.39 25.10 48.71
CA THR A 54 -24.46 26.22 48.91
C THR A 54 -23.15 25.84 49.61
N ASP A 55 -23.08 24.68 50.26
CA ASP A 55 -21.85 24.14 50.87
C ASP A 55 -20.97 23.34 49.87
N ASP A 56 -21.49 22.94 48.71
CA ASP A 56 -20.76 22.09 47.74
C ASP A 56 -19.75 22.87 46.87
N GLY A 57 -19.88 24.20 46.78
CA GLY A 57 -18.96 25.09 46.08
C GLY A 57 -19.12 25.16 44.56
N PHE A 58 -18.62 26.24 43.95
CA PHE A 58 -18.97 26.64 42.57
C PHE A 58 -18.47 25.66 41.53
N GLU A 59 -17.33 25.05 41.80
CA GLU A 59 -16.74 24.04 40.93
C GLU A 59 -17.63 22.79 40.86
N VAL A 60 -18.22 22.36 41.97
CA VAL A 60 -19.17 21.22 41.97
C VAL A 60 -20.39 21.54 41.12
N PHE A 61 -20.89 22.78 41.17
CA PHE A 61 -21.98 23.23 40.32
C PHE A 61 -21.61 23.17 38.83
N LYS A 62 -20.40 23.60 38.44
CA LYS A 62 -19.92 23.47 37.04
C LYS A 62 -19.82 22.01 36.59
N PHE A 63 -19.37 21.11 37.47
CA PHE A 63 -19.32 19.69 37.12
C PHE A 63 -20.71 19.04 37.00
N GLN A 64 -21.67 19.44 37.85
CA GLN A 64 -23.06 19.02 37.69
C GLN A 64 -23.60 19.47 36.33
N LEU A 65 -23.34 20.71 35.94
CA LEU A 65 -23.68 21.22 34.61
C LEU A 65 -23.01 20.42 33.50
N PHE A 66 -21.72 20.10 33.61
CA PHE A 66 -21.01 19.26 32.64
C PHE A 66 -21.69 17.90 32.46
N SER A 67 -22.14 17.26 33.54
CA SER A 67 -22.85 15.97 33.44
C SER A 67 -24.18 16.05 32.68
N LEU A 68 -24.81 17.23 32.63
CA LEU A 68 -26.11 17.44 31.99
C LEU A 68 -25.99 18.05 30.59
N THR A 69 -24.97 18.86 30.34
CA THR A 69 -24.82 19.63 29.10
C THR A 69 -23.61 19.19 28.26
N SER A 70 -22.73 18.37 28.82
CA SER A 70 -21.44 17.96 28.23
C SER A 70 -20.47 19.11 27.90
N VAL A 71 -20.71 20.33 28.41
CA VAL A 71 -19.81 21.49 28.27
C VAL A 71 -18.74 21.42 29.37
N PRO A 72 -17.43 21.30 29.06
CA PRO A 72 -16.39 21.16 30.07
C PRO A 72 -16.35 22.35 31.04
N PRO A 73 -16.09 22.16 32.36
CA PRO A 73 -16.10 23.24 33.36
C PRO A 73 -15.26 24.48 33.01
N ASP A 74 -14.12 24.27 32.35
CA ASP A 74 -13.21 25.34 31.92
C ASP A 74 -13.74 26.16 30.73
N GLU A 75 -14.79 25.66 30.06
CA GLU A 75 -15.45 26.30 28.91
C GLU A 75 -16.86 26.80 29.25
N GLN A 76 -17.28 26.75 30.52
CA GLN A 76 -18.61 27.17 30.96
C GLN A 76 -18.66 28.67 31.32
N LYS A 77 -19.43 29.46 30.59
CA LYS A 77 -19.84 30.81 30.97
C LYS A 77 -21.29 30.78 31.46
N ILE A 78 -21.49 30.94 32.76
CA ILE A 78 -22.81 30.88 33.41
C ILE A 78 -23.30 32.31 33.65
N ILE A 79 -24.51 32.62 33.19
CA ILE A 79 -25.07 33.98 33.20
C ILE A 79 -26.47 33.96 33.82
N GLY A 80 -26.84 34.97 34.61
CA GLY A 80 -28.20 35.16 35.08
C GLY A 80 -29.17 35.52 33.95
N ALA A 81 -30.31 34.83 33.86
CA ALA A 81 -31.24 35.00 32.74
C ALA A 81 -31.97 36.36 32.69
N HIS A 82 -31.85 37.18 33.74
CA HIS A 82 -32.57 38.45 33.87
C HIS A 82 -31.68 39.68 34.06
N ASP A 83 -30.42 39.50 34.47
CA ASP A 83 -29.48 40.60 34.74
C ASP A 83 -28.22 40.53 33.87
N ASP A 84 -28.10 39.52 33.00
CA ASP A 84 -26.92 39.23 32.17
C ASP A 84 -25.59 39.20 32.97
N ARG A 85 -25.67 39.00 34.28
CA ARG A 85 -24.51 38.98 35.16
C ARG A 85 -23.84 37.61 35.09
N VAL A 86 -22.53 37.61 34.83
CA VAL A 86 -21.71 36.39 34.81
C VAL A 86 -21.49 35.92 36.24
N VAL A 87 -21.75 34.64 36.49
CA VAL A 87 -21.52 33.96 37.76
C VAL A 87 -20.09 33.46 37.79
N VAL A 88 -19.29 33.91 38.76
CA VAL A 88 -17.86 33.57 38.84
C VAL A 88 -17.51 32.82 40.11
N GLU A 89 -18.25 33.05 41.21
CA GLU A 89 -18.00 32.44 42.53
C GLU A 89 -19.31 32.12 43.29
N ASP A 90 -19.20 31.37 44.39
CA ASP A 90 -20.34 30.89 45.20
C ASP A 90 -21.30 31.98 45.68
N SER A 91 -20.76 33.15 46.05
CA SER A 91 -21.56 34.29 46.50
C SER A 91 -22.49 34.83 45.41
N ASP A 92 -22.14 34.66 44.14
CA ASP A 92 -23.00 35.06 43.02
C ASP A 92 -24.19 34.09 42.89
N LEU A 93 -23.97 32.78 43.05
CA LEU A 93 -25.05 31.79 43.07
C LEU A 93 -26.01 32.01 44.23
N ILE A 94 -25.57 32.56 45.36
CA ILE A 94 -26.47 32.87 46.49
C ILE A 94 -27.32 34.12 46.22
N SER A 95 -26.83 35.08 45.43
CA SER A 95 -27.50 36.36 45.20
C SER A 95 -28.26 36.47 43.87
N ILE A 96 -28.06 35.53 42.94
CA ILE A 96 -28.68 35.53 41.62
C ILE A 96 -30.05 34.83 41.58
N SER A 97 -30.82 35.14 40.53
CA SER A 97 -32.10 34.52 40.21
C SER A 97 -31.95 33.01 39.93
N GLU A 98 -33.00 32.24 40.22
CA GLU A 98 -33.04 30.79 40.01
C GLU A 98 -32.98 30.38 38.54
N LYS A 99 -33.04 31.32 37.59
CA LYS A 99 -32.91 31.04 36.15
C LYS A 99 -31.56 31.49 35.63
N LEU A 100 -30.81 30.54 35.08
CA LEU A 100 -29.47 30.74 34.54
C LEU A 100 -29.41 30.31 33.07
N ARG A 101 -28.42 30.83 32.35
CA ARG A 101 -28.07 30.42 30.99
C ARG A 101 -26.62 29.99 30.97
N LEU A 102 -26.35 28.84 30.36
CA LEU A 102 -25.00 28.37 30.10
C LEU A 102 -24.63 28.68 28.65
N VAL A 103 -23.47 29.32 28.46
CA VAL A 103 -22.90 29.64 27.15
C VAL A 103 -21.48 29.06 27.08
N PRO A 104 -21.13 28.29 26.04
CA PRO A 104 -19.75 27.86 25.83
C PRO A 104 -18.84 29.05 25.53
N ILE A 105 -17.68 29.14 26.18
CA ILE A 105 -16.72 30.24 26.00
C ILE A 105 -16.21 30.34 24.54
N ASN A 106 -16.26 29.25 23.77
CA ASN A 106 -15.81 29.19 22.37
C ASN A 106 -16.74 29.86 21.34
N ASP A 107 -17.90 30.37 21.74
CA ASP A 107 -18.84 31.04 20.81
C ASP A 107 -18.64 32.55 20.67
N GLU A 108 -17.80 33.21 21.49
CA GLU A 108 -17.58 34.68 21.38
C GLU A 108 -16.55 35.10 20.31
N VAL A 109 -15.97 34.17 19.54
CA VAL A 109 -14.99 34.50 18.48
C VAL A 109 -15.49 34.16 17.05
N LYS A 110 -16.72 33.69 16.90
CA LYS A 110 -17.27 33.26 15.59
C LYS A 110 -18.32 34.18 14.95
N GLU A 111 -18.51 35.40 15.45
CA GLU A 111 -19.46 36.35 14.84
C GLU A 111 -18.84 37.36 13.84
N GLN A 112 -17.53 37.29 13.59
CA GLN A 112 -16.91 38.09 12.52
C GLN A 112 -15.97 37.23 11.67
N ARG A 113 -16.56 36.39 10.81
CA ARG A 113 -16.08 36.01 9.45
C ARG A 113 -16.96 34.87 8.93
N LEU A 114 -18.23 35.20 8.68
CA LEU A 114 -19.11 34.39 7.86
C LEU A 114 -19.14 34.99 6.45
N SER A 115 -18.15 34.58 5.65
CA SER A 115 -18.26 34.49 4.20
C SER A 115 -17.20 33.50 3.73
N GLU A 116 -17.65 32.43 3.07
CA GLU A 116 -16.86 31.38 2.41
C GLU A 116 -16.44 30.17 3.27
N SER A 117 -17.38 29.23 3.48
CA SER A 117 -17.21 27.78 3.24
C SER A 117 -18.28 26.94 3.95
N ILE A 118 -19.51 26.98 3.43
CA ILE A 118 -20.52 25.96 3.75
C ILE A 118 -20.20 24.73 2.87
N SER A 119 -19.36 23.82 3.37
CA SER A 119 -19.35 22.41 2.91
C SER A 119 -18.62 21.41 3.80
N ASN A 120 -17.89 21.82 4.85
CA ASN A 120 -17.07 20.88 5.65
C ASN A 120 -17.49 20.68 7.11
N SER A 121 -18.41 21.48 7.69
CA SER A 121 -18.77 21.32 9.10
C SER A 121 -19.89 20.30 9.37
N ALA A 122 -20.75 20.02 8.39
CA ALA A 122 -21.85 19.06 8.54
C ALA A 122 -21.40 17.59 8.45
N ARG A 123 -20.21 17.31 7.87
CA ARG A 123 -19.61 15.95 7.87
C ARG A 123 -18.98 15.61 9.22
N ASN A 124 -18.26 16.56 9.83
CA ASN A 124 -17.53 16.32 11.07
C ASN A 124 -18.42 16.06 12.30
N TYR A 125 -19.63 16.61 12.38
CA TYR A 125 -20.54 16.37 13.52
C TYR A 125 -21.32 15.06 13.43
N ALA A 126 -21.51 14.50 12.23
CA ALA A 126 -22.10 13.18 12.04
C ALA A 126 -21.06 12.05 12.14
N GLU A 127 -19.78 12.31 11.79
CA GLU A 127 -18.65 11.37 11.90
C GLU A 127 -18.25 11.05 13.36
N LEU A 128 -18.44 11.96 14.30
CA LEU A 128 -18.05 11.77 15.70
C LEU A 128 -18.99 10.86 16.50
N LEU A 129 -20.27 10.77 16.12
CA LEU A 129 -21.27 9.97 16.85
C LEU A 129 -21.36 8.51 16.36
N VAL A 130 -20.77 8.18 15.21
CA VAL A 130 -20.65 6.80 14.70
C VAL A 130 -19.41 6.09 15.28
N SER A 131 -18.57 6.77 16.07
CA SER A 131 -17.25 6.27 16.50
C SER A 131 -17.25 5.51 17.84
N ASP A 132 -17.93 6.00 18.87
CA ASP A 132 -17.65 5.53 20.25
C ASP A 132 -18.48 4.30 20.67
N GLU A 133 -19.74 4.20 20.26
CA GLU A 133 -20.59 3.04 20.56
C GLU A 133 -20.17 1.81 19.74
N GLU A 134 -19.79 2.00 18.48
CA GLU A 134 -19.27 0.92 17.64
C GLU A 134 -17.92 0.43 18.16
N LEU A 135 -17.03 1.35 18.54
CA LEU A 135 -15.77 0.99 19.19
C LEU A 135 -16.00 0.26 20.52
N ALA A 136 -16.92 0.72 21.37
CA ALA A 136 -17.26 0.05 22.63
C ALA A 136 -17.78 -1.38 22.40
N ARG A 137 -18.65 -1.58 21.39
CA ARG A 137 -19.13 -2.92 21.01
C ARG A 137 -18.01 -3.81 20.50
N MET A 138 -17.09 -3.27 19.70
CA MET A 138 -15.92 -4.03 19.25
C MET A 138 -15.05 -4.47 20.43
N LEU A 139 -14.71 -3.54 21.33
CA LEU A 139 -13.91 -3.84 22.52
C LEU A 139 -14.59 -4.86 23.44
N GLN A 140 -15.91 -4.75 23.66
CA GLN A 140 -16.67 -5.75 24.41
C GLN A 140 -16.59 -7.13 23.73
N GLY A 141 -16.75 -7.18 22.41
CA GLY A 141 -16.62 -8.42 21.64
C GLY A 141 -15.23 -9.05 21.75
N GLU A 142 -14.17 -8.25 21.84
CA GLU A 142 -12.81 -8.74 22.09
C GLU A 142 -12.67 -9.36 23.49
N GLU A 143 -13.18 -8.68 24.52
CA GLU A 143 -13.16 -9.20 25.90
C GLU A 143 -13.92 -10.51 26.02
N GLU A 144 -15.12 -10.60 25.43
CA GLU A 144 -15.93 -11.82 25.41
C GLU A 144 -15.23 -12.96 24.68
N ALA A 145 -14.60 -12.69 23.53
CA ALA A 145 -13.86 -13.68 22.77
C ALA A 145 -12.62 -14.20 23.54
N LEU A 146 -11.88 -13.30 24.19
CA LEU A 146 -10.72 -13.67 25.01
C LEU A 146 -11.13 -14.48 26.24
N LEU A 147 -12.23 -14.10 26.90
CA LEU A 147 -12.78 -14.85 28.02
C LEU A 147 -13.19 -16.26 27.59
N LEU A 148 -13.89 -16.38 26.47
CA LEU A 148 -14.28 -17.67 25.91
C LEU A 148 -13.05 -18.54 25.57
N GLN A 149 -11.99 -17.97 25.00
CA GLN A 149 -10.75 -18.69 24.76
C GLN A 149 -10.12 -19.22 26.06
N GLN A 150 -10.14 -18.45 27.15
CA GLN A 150 -9.63 -18.92 28.44
C GLN A 150 -10.44 -20.10 28.99
N TYR A 151 -11.77 -20.10 28.80
CA TYR A 151 -12.63 -21.21 29.22
C TYR A 151 -12.49 -22.45 28.32
N LEU A 152 -12.30 -22.25 27.01
CA LEU A 152 -12.17 -23.32 26.02
C LEU A 152 -10.74 -23.80 25.80
N ALA A 153 -9.75 -23.16 26.43
CA ALA A 153 -8.34 -23.52 26.29
C ALA A 153 -8.13 -24.97 26.73
N ALA A 154 -8.21 -25.90 25.77
CA ALA A 154 -7.57 -27.18 25.87
C ALA A 154 -6.08 -26.94 26.12
N GLU A 155 -5.43 -27.83 26.89
CA GLU A 155 -3.98 -27.81 27.06
C GLU A 155 -3.30 -27.63 25.70
N ASP A 156 -2.30 -26.75 25.64
CA ASP A 156 -1.51 -26.53 24.42
C ASP A 156 -0.95 -27.87 23.93
N ASN A 157 -1.57 -28.42 22.89
CA ASN A 157 -1.21 -29.71 22.31
C ASN A 157 -0.05 -29.59 21.31
N GLY A 158 0.52 -28.38 21.15
CA GLY A 158 1.57 -28.07 20.20
C GLY A 158 1.11 -28.02 18.74
N GLU A 159 -0.19 -28.06 18.46
CA GLU A 159 -0.73 -28.05 17.09
C GLU A 159 -0.31 -26.80 16.33
N PHE A 160 -0.36 -25.64 16.98
CA PHE A 160 0.06 -24.37 16.36
C PHE A 160 1.53 -24.42 15.91
N GLU A 161 2.41 -24.85 16.81
CA GLU A 161 3.85 -24.95 16.54
C GLU A 161 4.14 -25.96 15.42
N GLN A 162 3.46 -27.12 15.41
CA GLN A 162 3.60 -28.13 14.36
C GLN A 162 3.24 -27.59 12.97
N ARG A 163 2.25 -26.68 12.87
CA ARG A 163 1.87 -26.04 11.61
C ARG A 163 2.92 -25.02 11.13
N ILE A 164 3.60 -24.32 12.04
CA ILE A 164 4.55 -23.25 11.70
C ILE A 164 5.97 -23.76 11.43
N ARG A 165 6.46 -24.75 12.19
CA ARG A 165 7.86 -25.22 12.08
C ARG A 165 8.32 -25.59 10.66
N PRO A 166 7.51 -26.25 9.80
CA PRO A 166 7.92 -26.54 8.43
C PRO A 166 8.28 -25.28 7.63
N TYR A 167 7.56 -24.17 7.86
CA TYR A 167 7.79 -22.91 7.19
C TYR A 167 9.02 -22.17 7.73
N VAL A 168 9.34 -22.31 9.02
CA VAL A 168 10.61 -21.81 9.58
C VAL A 168 11.79 -22.46 8.86
N ALA A 169 11.78 -23.79 8.72
CA ALA A 169 12.81 -24.52 7.98
C ALA A 169 12.85 -24.15 6.49
N GLN A 170 11.69 -23.84 5.89
CA GLN A 170 11.61 -23.37 4.51
C GLN A 170 12.28 -21.99 4.34
N VAL A 171 11.96 -21.03 5.22
CA VAL A 171 12.49 -19.66 5.15
C VAL A 171 14.01 -19.63 5.33
N SER A 172 14.59 -20.53 6.14
CA SER A 172 16.04 -20.66 6.25
C SER A 172 16.73 -20.97 4.91
N LYS A 173 16.03 -21.63 3.96
CA LYS A 173 16.60 -21.91 2.62
C LYS A 173 16.77 -20.65 1.77
N TYR A 174 16.06 -19.57 2.07
CA TYR A 174 16.20 -18.30 1.33
C TYR A 174 17.53 -17.62 1.59
N GLU A 175 18.22 -18.00 2.68
CA GLU A 175 19.54 -17.48 3.04
C GLU A 175 20.69 -18.23 2.35
N ASP A 176 20.42 -19.30 1.59
CA ASP A 176 21.44 -20.02 0.83
C ASP A 176 21.94 -19.18 -0.37
N PRO A 177 23.25 -18.85 -0.43
CA PRO A 177 23.84 -18.08 -1.52
C PRO A 177 23.63 -18.71 -2.90
N VAL A 178 23.62 -20.05 -3.00
CA VAL A 178 23.43 -20.74 -4.29
C VAL A 178 22.02 -20.48 -4.84
N ARG A 179 21.02 -20.53 -3.96
CA ARG A 179 19.61 -20.27 -4.32
C ARG A 179 19.39 -18.81 -4.69
N GLN A 180 19.97 -17.90 -3.91
CA GLN A 180 19.89 -16.47 -4.22
C GLN A 180 20.57 -16.12 -5.55
N GLU A 181 21.72 -16.73 -5.84
CA GLU A 181 22.41 -16.50 -7.10
C GLU A 181 21.63 -17.08 -8.30
N ALA A 182 21.03 -18.26 -8.13
CA ALA A 182 20.14 -18.81 -9.15
C ALA A 182 18.95 -17.87 -9.44
N ALA A 183 18.35 -17.26 -8.42
CA ALA A 183 17.30 -16.26 -8.60
C ALA A 183 17.82 -15.00 -9.32
N ARG A 184 18.92 -14.40 -8.86
CA ARG A 184 19.50 -13.17 -9.46
C ARG A 184 19.80 -13.32 -10.95
N LYS A 185 20.34 -14.47 -11.37
CA LYS A 185 20.68 -14.74 -12.78
C LYS A 185 19.48 -14.73 -13.73
N THR A 186 18.26 -14.86 -13.21
CA THR A 186 17.05 -14.89 -14.05
C THR A 186 16.39 -13.53 -14.22
N VAL A 187 16.72 -12.56 -13.39
CA VAL A 187 16.10 -11.24 -13.38
C VAL A 187 16.81 -10.32 -14.38
N PRO A 188 16.09 -9.65 -15.29
CA PRO A 188 16.67 -8.63 -16.17
C PRO A 188 16.88 -7.33 -15.38
N VAL A 189 17.94 -7.28 -14.57
CA VAL A 189 18.20 -6.19 -13.61
C VAL A 189 18.24 -4.83 -14.29
N ASP A 190 18.94 -4.69 -15.43
CA ASP A 190 19.06 -3.42 -16.15
C ASP A 190 17.70 -2.88 -16.61
N GLU A 191 16.79 -3.75 -17.09
CA GLU A 191 15.45 -3.35 -17.53
C GLU A 191 14.55 -2.92 -16.36
N LEU A 192 14.69 -3.59 -15.20
CA LEU A 192 13.91 -3.29 -14.00
C LEU A 192 14.41 -2.01 -13.32
N GLU A 193 15.73 -1.79 -13.28
CA GLU A 193 16.34 -0.54 -12.83
C GLU A 193 15.86 0.63 -13.70
N GLU A 194 15.85 0.47 -15.02
CA GLU A 194 15.31 1.48 -15.93
C GLU A 194 13.85 1.80 -15.62
N LYS A 195 12.98 0.78 -15.56
CA LYS A 195 11.55 0.97 -15.28
C LYS A 195 11.32 1.65 -13.93
N ALA A 196 12.10 1.30 -12.90
CA ALA A 196 11.99 1.89 -11.58
C ALA A 196 12.34 3.39 -11.59
N LEU A 197 13.45 3.75 -12.22
CA LEU A 197 13.90 5.15 -12.31
C LEU A 197 12.97 5.99 -13.19
N VAL A 198 12.49 5.43 -14.31
CA VAL A 198 11.50 6.08 -15.18
C VAL A 198 10.19 6.34 -14.43
N SER A 199 9.71 5.38 -13.63
CA SER A 199 8.51 5.58 -12.79
C SER A 199 8.68 6.74 -11.80
N LEU A 200 9.83 6.85 -11.13
CA LEU A 200 10.14 7.95 -10.20
C LEU A 200 10.24 9.30 -10.93
N ALA A 201 10.87 9.32 -12.10
CA ALA A 201 10.97 10.54 -12.91
C ALA A 201 9.61 11.03 -13.42
N LYS A 202 8.69 10.11 -13.75
CA LYS A 202 7.28 10.43 -14.08
C LYS A 202 6.51 11.04 -12.91
N GLU A 203 7.01 10.92 -11.68
CA GLU A 203 6.48 11.58 -10.49
C GLU A 203 7.22 12.89 -10.17
N GLY A 204 8.13 13.31 -11.05
CA GLY A 204 8.94 14.51 -10.91
C GLY A 204 10.26 14.29 -10.16
N ASN A 205 10.55 13.07 -9.69
CA ASN A 205 11.77 12.77 -8.96
C ASN A 205 12.88 12.22 -9.88
N PHE A 206 13.67 13.13 -10.46
CA PHE A 206 14.84 12.78 -11.30
C PHE A 206 16.11 12.49 -10.51
N LYS A 207 16.12 12.73 -9.20
CA LYS A 207 17.29 12.47 -8.33
C LYS A 207 16.87 11.69 -7.08
N PRO A 208 16.30 10.48 -7.27
CA PRO A 208 15.80 9.70 -6.14
C PRO A 208 16.95 9.24 -5.24
N SER A 209 16.70 9.22 -3.93
CA SER A 209 17.58 8.60 -2.95
C SER A 209 17.69 7.10 -3.18
N LYS A 210 18.72 6.46 -2.61
CA LYS A 210 18.89 5.00 -2.72
C LYS A 210 17.67 4.23 -2.19
N MET A 211 17.06 4.70 -1.10
CA MET A 211 15.87 4.05 -0.52
C MET A 211 14.65 4.12 -1.45
N GLU A 212 14.44 5.24 -2.15
CA GLU A 212 13.38 5.37 -3.15
C GLU A 212 13.63 4.49 -4.37
N GLN A 213 14.89 4.42 -4.84
CA GLN A 213 15.28 3.52 -5.93
C GLN A 213 15.05 2.05 -5.57
N ASP A 214 15.47 1.63 -4.38
CA ASP A 214 15.31 0.26 -3.90
C ASP A 214 13.82 -0.08 -3.70
N HIS A 215 13.02 0.88 -3.23
CA HIS A 215 11.56 0.73 -3.13
C HIS A 215 10.92 0.56 -4.52
N ALA A 216 11.23 1.45 -5.47
CA ALA A 216 10.70 1.38 -6.83
C ALA A 216 11.13 0.10 -7.56
N PHE A 217 12.39 -0.35 -7.38
CA PHE A 217 12.87 -1.61 -7.94
C PHE A 217 12.08 -2.81 -7.39
N LEU A 218 11.75 -2.84 -6.10
CA LEU A 218 10.94 -3.90 -5.51
C LEU A 218 9.55 -4.00 -6.16
N LEU A 219 8.93 -2.86 -6.48
CA LEU A 219 7.64 -2.83 -7.19
C LEU A 219 7.77 -3.35 -8.63
N GLN A 220 8.86 -3.01 -9.33
CA GLN A 220 9.14 -3.56 -10.67
C GLN A 220 9.45 -5.05 -10.62
N LEU A 221 10.14 -5.53 -9.58
CA LEU A 221 10.41 -6.94 -9.35
C LEU A 221 9.11 -7.73 -9.15
N LEU A 222 8.15 -7.19 -8.37
CA LEU A 222 6.81 -7.78 -8.22
C LEU A 222 6.09 -7.90 -9.56
N SER A 223 6.06 -6.81 -10.33
CA SER A 223 5.42 -6.76 -11.65
C SER A 223 6.05 -7.75 -12.63
N TRP A 224 7.39 -7.80 -12.70
CA TRP A 224 8.13 -8.76 -13.50
C TRP A 224 7.87 -10.21 -13.05
N PHE A 225 7.84 -10.47 -11.75
CA PHE A 225 7.58 -11.82 -11.24
C PHE A 225 6.19 -12.30 -11.66
N LYS A 226 5.17 -11.43 -11.57
CA LYS A 226 3.80 -11.73 -11.99
C LYS A 226 3.69 -12.12 -13.46
N GLN A 227 4.53 -11.55 -14.31
CA GLN A 227 4.58 -11.86 -15.75
C GLN A 227 5.45 -13.09 -16.06
N SER A 228 6.48 -13.35 -15.26
CA SER A 228 7.47 -14.41 -15.51
C SER A 228 7.13 -15.76 -14.87
N PHE A 229 6.30 -15.78 -13.83
CA PHE A 229 5.85 -16.99 -13.15
C PHE A 229 4.42 -17.36 -13.56
N ARG A 230 4.17 -18.65 -13.84
CA ARG A 230 2.92 -19.10 -14.46
C ARG A 230 1.97 -19.73 -13.44
N TRP A 231 0.72 -19.31 -13.46
CA TRP A 231 -0.33 -19.91 -12.63
C TRP A 231 -0.78 -21.24 -13.23
N VAL A 232 -0.93 -22.28 -12.41
CA VAL A 232 -1.35 -23.62 -12.85
C VAL A 232 -2.53 -24.11 -12.01
N ASN A 233 -3.73 -24.06 -12.59
CA ASN A 233 -4.89 -24.78 -12.07
C ASN A 233 -4.78 -26.26 -12.45
N VAL A 234 -4.71 -26.53 -13.74
CA VAL A 234 -4.59 -27.86 -14.35
C VAL A 234 -3.44 -27.80 -15.37
N PRO A 235 -2.43 -28.68 -15.28
CA PRO A 235 -1.30 -28.64 -16.20
C PRO A 235 -1.69 -29.16 -17.60
N PRO A 236 -1.14 -28.59 -18.69
CA PRO A 236 -1.28 -29.18 -20.02
C PRO A 236 -0.53 -30.50 -20.11
N CYS A 237 -0.89 -31.35 -21.07
CA CYS A 237 -0.28 -32.66 -21.23
C CYS A 237 1.21 -32.57 -21.62
N ASP A 238 2.09 -33.24 -20.89
CA ASP A 238 3.54 -33.29 -21.19
C ASP A 238 3.87 -33.92 -22.56
N GLY A 239 2.95 -34.71 -23.13
CA GLY A 239 3.16 -35.39 -24.42
C GLY A 239 2.68 -34.60 -25.63
N CYS A 240 1.49 -34.00 -25.56
CA CYS A 240 0.85 -33.35 -26.71
C CYS A 240 0.37 -31.91 -26.46
N GLY A 241 0.59 -31.35 -25.26
CA GLY A 241 0.19 -29.99 -24.91
C GLY A 241 -1.31 -29.76 -24.68
N ASN A 242 -2.16 -30.75 -25.01
CA ASN A 242 -3.62 -30.64 -24.85
C ASN A 242 -4.08 -30.69 -23.38
N GLU A 243 -5.34 -30.36 -23.16
CA GLU A 243 -5.98 -30.38 -21.86
C GLU A 243 -5.94 -31.74 -21.16
N THR A 244 -5.85 -31.67 -19.83
CA THR A 244 -5.87 -32.82 -18.93
C THR A 244 -7.02 -32.70 -17.93
N VAL A 245 -7.35 -33.81 -17.27
CA VAL A 245 -8.32 -33.88 -16.17
C VAL A 245 -7.67 -34.51 -14.95
N SER A 246 -8.09 -34.09 -13.76
CA SER A 246 -7.56 -34.65 -12.50
C SER A 246 -7.75 -36.17 -12.46
N ASN A 247 -6.67 -36.88 -12.12
CA ASN A 247 -6.63 -38.33 -12.02
C ASN A 247 -6.14 -38.79 -10.63
N GLY A 248 -6.33 -37.95 -9.61
CA GLY A 248 -5.96 -38.23 -8.22
C GLY A 248 -4.52 -37.86 -7.88
N ASN A 249 -4.01 -38.40 -6.78
CA ASN A 249 -2.64 -38.16 -6.31
C ASN A 249 -1.74 -39.37 -6.60
N GLY A 250 -0.49 -39.11 -6.94
CA GLY A 250 0.55 -40.11 -7.14
C GLY A 250 1.57 -40.11 -6.01
N SER A 251 2.26 -41.24 -5.83
CA SER A 251 3.42 -41.31 -4.95
C SER A 251 4.56 -40.45 -5.50
N PRO A 252 5.19 -39.58 -4.67
CA PRO A 252 6.36 -38.82 -5.08
C PRO A 252 7.53 -39.71 -5.51
N LEU A 253 8.19 -39.37 -6.61
CA LEU A 253 9.40 -40.02 -7.08
C LEU A 253 10.62 -39.54 -6.28
N PRO A 254 11.73 -40.30 -6.20
CA PRO A 254 12.96 -39.85 -5.54
C PRO A 254 13.46 -38.50 -6.06
N SER A 255 13.36 -38.27 -7.37
CA SER A 255 13.72 -37.01 -8.03
C SER A 255 12.78 -35.83 -7.72
N GLU A 256 11.57 -36.11 -7.22
CA GLU A 256 10.60 -35.10 -6.79
C GLU A 256 10.78 -34.78 -5.30
N ILE A 257 11.00 -35.83 -4.49
CA ILE A 257 11.27 -35.73 -3.04
C ILE A 257 12.52 -34.91 -2.76
N GLN A 258 13.58 -35.04 -3.57
CA GLN A 258 14.82 -34.27 -3.39
C GLN A 258 14.59 -32.75 -3.41
N TYR A 259 13.52 -32.28 -4.07
CA TYR A 259 13.12 -30.87 -4.16
C TYR A 259 11.90 -30.55 -3.27
N GLY A 260 11.66 -31.37 -2.25
CA GLY A 260 10.64 -31.14 -1.23
C GLY A 260 9.20 -31.36 -1.69
N ALA A 261 8.97 -32.08 -2.79
CA ALA A 261 7.62 -32.44 -3.20
C ALA A 261 7.08 -33.62 -2.39
N SER A 262 6.24 -33.34 -1.40
CA SER A 262 5.52 -34.35 -0.61
C SER A 262 4.20 -34.78 -1.26
N ARG A 263 3.64 -33.95 -2.14
CA ARG A 263 2.37 -34.21 -2.85
C ARG A 263 2.58 -34.10 -4.35
N VAL A 264 2.04 -35.07 -5.10
CA VAL A 264 2.04 -35.06 -6.56
C VAL A 264 0.63 -35.27 -7.06
N GLU A 265 0.12 -34.29 -7.79
CA GLU A 265 -1.19 -34.35 -8.44
C GLU A 265 -1.01 -34.99 -9.83
N LEU A 266 -1.83 -35.98 -10.18
CA LEU A 266 -1.79 -36.66 -11.47
C LEU A 266 -2.92 -36.17 -12.36
N PHE A 267 -2.62 -35.99 -13.63
CA PHE A 267 -3.60 -35.52 -14.61
C PHE A 267 -3.57 -36.39 -15.86
N ARG A 268 -4.73 -36.89 -16.28
CA ARG A 268 -4.88 -37.70 -17.50
C ARG A 268 -5.23 -36.82 -18.68
N CYS A 269 -4.48 -36.92 -19.76
CA CYS A 269 -4.82 -36.23 -21.01
C CYS A 269 -6.11 -36.79 -21.63
N LYS A 270 -7.02 -35.91 -22.05
CA LYS A 270 -8.28 -36.29 -22.70
C LYS A 270 -8.07 -36.91 -24.11
N PHE A 271 -6.91 -36.66 -24.74
CA PHE A 271 -6.63 -37.03 -26.12
C PHE A 271 -5.67 -38.21 -26.25
N CYS A 272 -4.46 -38.11 -25.68
CA CYS A 272 -3.45 -39.16 -25.80
C CYS A 272 -3.44 -40.14 -24.60
N SER A 273 -4.32 -39.94 -23.61
CA SER A 273 -4.41 -40.74 -22.38
C SER A 273 -3.14 -40.79 -21.51
N ARG A 274 -2.06 -40.08 -21.87
CA ARG A 274 -0.84 -39.97 -21.07
C ARG A 274 -1.12 -39.28 -19.73
N ILE A 275 -0.44 -39.75 -18.69
CA ILE A 275 -0.45 -39.12 -17.36
C ILE A 275 0.63 -38.04 -17.30
N THR A 276 0.20 -36.84 -16.93
CA THR A 276 1.03 -35.68 -16.60
C THR A 276 1.13 -35.57 -15.08
N ARG A 277 2.35 -35.33 -14.58
CA ARG A 277 2.62 -35.22 -13.13
C ARG A 277 2.78 -33.75 -12.76
N PHE A 278 2.18 -33.35 -11.65
CA PHE A 278 2.35 -32.01 -11.08
C PHE A 278 2.81 -32.11 -9.62
N PRO A 279 4.13 -32.23 -9.40
CA PRO A 279 4.70 -32.22 -8.07
C PRO A 279 4.60 -30.83 -7.44
N ARG A 280 4.17 -30.77 -6.18
CA ARG A 280 4.09 -29.55 -5.37
C ARG A 280 5.43 -29.29 -4.70
N TYR A 281 6.36 -28.69 -5.44
CA TYR A 281 7.73 -28.45 -4.97
C TYR A 281 7.78 -27.37 -3.88
N ASN A 282 8.57 -27.62 -2.82
CA ASN A 282 8.83 -26.66 -1.75
C ASN A 282 10.26 -26.11 -1.76
N ASP A 283 11.17 -26.67 -2.56
CA ASP A 283 12.51 -26.09 -2.76
C ASP A 283 12.42 -24.90 -3.73
N PRO A 284 12.71 -23.66 -3.28
CA PRO A 284 12.62 -22.50 -4.15
C PRO A 284 13.64 -22.53 -5.30
N LEU A 285 14.74 -23.28 -5.18
CA LEU A 285 15.66 -23.50 -6.30
C LEU A 285 14.94 -24.17 -7.48
N LYS A 286 14.11 -25.18 -7.18
CA LYS A 286 13.34 -25.87 -8.20
C LYS A 286 12.23 -24.97 -8.77
N LEU A 287 11.69 -24.07 -7.97
CA LEU A 287 10.67 -23.10 -8.41
C LEU A 287 11.23 -22.02 -9.35
N VAL A 288 12.50 -21.62 -9.17
CA VAL A 288 13.20 -20.75 -10.12
C VAL A 288 13.35 -21.43 -11.50
N GLU A 289 13.54 -22.75 -11.53
CA GLU A 289 13.59 -23.55 -12.75
C GLU A 289 12.20 -23.76 -13.38
N THR A 290 11.22 -24.22 -12.60
CA THR A 290 9.90 -24.59 -13.14
C THR A 290 9.02 -23.39 -13.48
N ARG A 291 9.22 -22.25 -12.79
CA ARG A 291 8.50 -20.98 -12.94
C ARG A 291 6.99 -21.14 -13.02
N ARG A 292 6.43 -22.09 -12.27
CA ARG A 292 4.99 -22.37 -12.32
C ARG A 292 4.48 -22.95 -11.01
N GLY A 293 3.21 -22.69 -10.69
CA GLY A 293 2.58 -23.19 -9.47
C GLY A 293 1.29 -22.49 -9.10
N ARG A 294 0.92 -22.56 -7.82
CA ARG A 294 -0.20 -21.84 -7.18
C ARG A 294 0.34 -20.97 -6.06
N CYS A 295 -0.52 -20.35 -5.25
CA CYS A 295 -0.12 -19.35 -4.25
C CYS A 295 1.07 -19.78 -3.37
N GLY A 296 1.10 -21.04 -2.93
CA GLY A 296 2.22 -21.67 -2.23
C GLY A 296 3.58 -21.48 -2.93
N GLU A 297 3.69 -21.96 -4.17
CA GLU A 297 4.93 -21.84 -4.96
C GLU A 297 5.25 -20.40 -5.35
N TRP A 298 4.22 -19.60 -5.63
CA TRP A 298 4.37 -18.18 -5.99
C TRP A 298 5.00 -17.39 -4.84
N ALA A 299 4.43 -17.44 -3.64
CA ALA A 299 4.96 -16.74 -2.48
C ALA A 299 6.34 -17.27 -2.07
N ASN A 300 6.52 -18.60 -2.05
CA ASN A 300 7.82 -19.23 -1.75
C ASN A 300 8.93 -18.73 -2.68
N CYS A 301 8.71 -18.79 -3.98
CA CYS A 301 9.68 -18.36 -4.98
C CYS A 301 9.91 -16.83 -4.91
N PHE A 302 8.84 -16.03 -4.83
CA PHE A 302 8.96 -14.58 -4.76
C PHE A 302 9.70 -14.10 -3.50
N THR A 303 9.46 -14.72 -2.35
CA THR A 303 10.21 -14.39 -1.13
C THR A 303 11.71 -14.68 -1.29
N LEU A 304 12.10 -15.76 -1.99
CA LEU A 304 13.49 -15.99 -2.36
C LEU A 304 14.04 -14.85 -3.24
N TYR A 305 13.29 -14.38 -4.25
CA TYR A 305 13.72 -13.23 -5.06
C TYR A 305 13.95 -12.00 -4.20
N CYS A 306 13.01 -11.64 -3.32
CA CYS A 306 13.20 -10.49 -2.43
C CYS A 306 14.47 -10.64 -1.56
N ARG A 307 14.70 -11.81 -0.96
CA ARG A 307 15.93 -12.08 -0.20
C ARG A 307 17.19 -12.02 -1.06
N ALA A 308 17.14 -12.51 -2.29
CA ALA A 308 18.27 -12.51 -3.23
C ALA A 308 18.73 -11.12 -3.65
N PHE A 309 17.82 -10.13 -3.64
CA PHE A 309 18.10 -8.71 -3.87
C PHE A 309 18.36 -7.93 -2.57
N GLY A 310 18.49 -8.61 -1.43
CA GLY A 310 18.88 -8.01 -0.17
C GLY A 310 17.73 -7.40 0.64
N TYR A 311 16.48 -7.50 0.18
CA TYR A 311 15.33 -7.00 0.94
C TYR A 311 15.12 -7.84 2.19
N GLU A 312 14.83 -7.18 3.32
CA GLU A 312 14.32 -7.88 4.51
C GLU A 312 12.91 -8.36 4.19
N SER A 313 12.69 -9.68 4.25
CA SER A 313 11.47 -10.30 3.73
C SER A 313 10.91 -11.35 4.68
N ARG A 314 9.59 -11.43 4.75
CA ARG A 314 8.83 -12.44 5.49
C ARG A 314 7.95 -13.23 4.54
N LEU A 315 7.87 -14.54 4.74
CA LEU A 315 6.79 -15.35 4.18
C LEU A 315 5.60 -15.27 5.14
N ILE A 316 4.44 -14.86 4.64
CA ILE A 316 3.22 -14.79 5.44
C ILE A 316 2.40 -16.04 5.18
N VAL A 317 2.02 -16.73 6.25
CA VAL A 317 1.19 -17.93 6.22
C VAL A 317 -0.15 -17.61 6.86
N ASP A 318 -1.18 -17.59 6.03
CA ASP A 318 -2.56 -17.48 6.46
C ASP A 318 -3.19 -18.88 6.53
N PHE A 319 -3.68 -19.23 7.70
CA PHE A 319 -4.22 -20.56 7.99
C PHE A 319 -5.54 -20.84 7.27
N THR A 320 -6.10 -19.85 6.56
CA THR A 320 -7.27 -20.00 5.67
C THR A 320 -6.89 -20.27 4.20
N ASP A 321 -5.76 -20.97 4.00
CA ASP A 321 -5.27 -21.47 2.70
C ASP A 321 -4.83 -20.35 1.74
N HIS A 322 -4.01 -19.42 2.23
CA HIS A 322 -3.29 -18.47 1.38
C HIS A 322 -1.91 -18.13 1.96
N VAL A 323 -1.01 -17.68 1.09
CA VAL A 323 0.34 -17.25 1.49
C VAL A 323 0.78 -16.08 0.61
N TRP A 324 1.57 -15.18 1.17
CA TRP A 324 2.12 -14.03 0.46
C TRP A 324 3.44 -13.56 1.09
N THR A 325 3.93 -12.38 0.73
CA THR A 325 5.22 -11.86 1.17
C THR A 325 5.05 -10.50 1.84
N GLU A 326 5.87 -10.21 2.85
CA GLU A 326 6.11 -8.83 3.28
C GLU A 326 7.57 -8.47 3.03
N CYS A 327 7.84 -7.22 2.70
CA CYS A 327 9.20 -6.66 2.70
C CYS A 327 9.26 -5.40 3.54
N PHE A 328 10.35 -5.20 4.27
CA PHE A 328 10.58 -3.96 5.00
C PHE A 328 10.99 -2.86 4.02
N SER A 329 10.15 -1.83 3.90
CA SER A 329 10.45 -0.67 3.05
C SER A 329 11.20 0.36 3.89
N GLN A 330 12.50 0.55 3.63
CA GLN A 330 13.29 1.59 4.29
C GLN A 330 12.75 3.00 3.99
N PHE A 331 12.18 3.19 2.80
CA PHE A 331 11.52 4.43 2.40
C PHE A 331 10.28 4.74 3.24
N LEU A 332 9.45 3.72 3.54
CA LEU A 332 8.22 3.90 4.34
C LEU A 332 8.46 3.71 5.85
N GLY A 333 9.61 3.17 6.24
CA GLY A 333 9.94 2.84 7.64
C GLY A 333 9.08 1.72 8.24
N ARG A 334 8.44 0.87 7.42
CA ARG A 334 7.55 -0.20 7.87
C ARG A 334 7.53 -1.42 6.93
N TRP A 335 6.98 -2.52 7.42
CA TRP A 335 6.66 -3.68 6.61
C TRP A 335 5.54 -3.35 5.61
N MET A 336 5.76 -3.75 4.37
CA MET A 336 4.88 -3.55 3.24
C MET A 336 4.39 -4.91 2.74
N HIS A 337 3.07 -5.03 2.61
CA HIS A 337 2.40 -6.19 2.03
C HIS A 337 2.73 -6.34 0.54
N LEU A 338 2.98 -7.57 0.09
CA LEU A 338 3.23 -7.92 -1.31
C LEU A 338 2.54 -9.26 -1.61
N ASP A 339 1.55 -9.24 -2.51
CA ASP A 339 0.95 -10.46 -3.05
C ASP A 339 1.44 -10.70 -4.49
N PRO A 340 2.39 -11.63 -4.70
CA PRO A 340 2.91 -11.92 -6.04
C PRO A 340 1.86 -12.57 -6.95
N CYS A 341 0.86 -13.28 -6.39
CA CYS A 341 -0.18 -13.92 -7.18
C CYS A 341 -1.12 -12.90 -7.79
N GLU A 342 -1.36 -11.80 -7.10
CA GLU A 342 -2.27 -10.74 -7.54
C GLU A 342 -1.50 -9.56 -8.18
N GLY A 343 -0.18 -9.48 -8.01
CA GLY A 343 0.61 -8.32 -8.43
C GLY A 343 0.27 -7.07 -7.62
N VAL A 344 -0.18 -7.25 -6.38
CA VAL A 344 -0.65 -6.17 -5.50
C VAL A 344 0.40 -5.91 -4.42
N TYR A 345 0.62 -4.64 -4.12
CA TYR A 345 1.47 -4.19 -3.03
C TYR A 345 0.73 -3.20 -2.14
N ASP A 346 1.10 -3.20 -0.86
CA ASP A 346 0.64 -2.28 0.18
C ASP A 346 -0.89 -2.17 0.33
N LYS A 347 -1.62 -3.27 0.10
CA LYS A 347 -3.07 -3.36 0.28
C LYS A 347 -3.42 -4.52 1.21
N PRO A 348 -3.08 -4.44 2.51
CA PRO A 348 -3.27 -5.55 3.43
C PRO A 348 -4.74 -5.94 3.62
N LEU A 349 -5.70 -5.03 3.44
CA LEU A 349 -7.13 -5.35 3.54
C LEU A 349 -7.69 -6.06 2.30
N LEU A 350 -6.86 -6.39 1.31
CA LEU A 350 -7.25 -7.13 0.10
C LEU A 350 -8.03 -8.42 0.45
N TYR A 351 -7.59 -9.15 1.47
CA TYR A 351 -8.16 -10.44 1.81
C TYR A 351 -9.51 -10.30 2.55
N GLU A 352 -9.54 -9.53 3.64
CA GLU A 352 -10.77 -9.35 4.41
C GLU A 352 -11.83 -8.57 3.64
N LYS A 353 -11.46 -7.49 2.96
CA LYS A 353 -12.43 -6.61 2.27
C LYS A 353 -12.61 -6.94 0.80
N GLY A 354 -11.52 -7.14 0.08
CA GLY A 354 -11.58 -7.48 -1.34
C GLY A 354 -12.16 -8.88 -1.58
N TRP A 355 -11.69 -9.89 -0.83
CA TRP A 355 -12.10 -11.29 -1.01
C TRP A 355 -13.18 -11.74 -0.02
N ASN A 356 -13.56 -10.89 0.93
CA ASN A 356 -14.47 -11.26 2.02
C ASN A 356 -13.99 -12.49 2.82
N LYS A 357 -12.66 -12.68 2.92
CA LYS A 357 -12.09 -13.82 3.67
C LYS A 357 -12.28 -13.63 5.16
N LYS A 358 -12.74 -14.70 5.81
CA LYS A 358 -12.83 -14.80 7.27
C LYS A 358 -11.50 -15.27 7.86
N LEU A 359 -10.56 -14.33 8.01
CA LEU A 359 -9.22 -14.61 8.54
C LEU A 359 -9.25 -15.12 9.99
N ASN A 360 -8.23 -15.90 10.37
CA ASN A 360 -7.98 -16.34 11.75
C ASN A 360 -6.53 -16.05 12.21
N TYR A 361 -5.53 -16.59 11.52
CA TYR A 361 -4.11 -16.41 11.82
C TYR A 361 -3.38 -16.03 10.53
N ALA A 362 -2.67 -14.90 10.53
CA ALA A 362 -1.69 -14.55 9.51
C ALA A 362 -0.33 -14.38 10.20
N ILE A 363 0.54 -15.37 10.01
CA ILE A 363 1.82 -15.48 10.72
C ILE A 363 2.96 -15.17 9.76
N ALA A 364 3.78 -14.19 10.10
CA ALA A 364 4.95 -13.80 9.34
C ALA A 364 6.18 -14.57 9.81
N ILE A 365 6.94 -15.11 8.87
CA ILE A 365 8.12 -15.93 9.15
C ILE A 365 9.30 -15.35 8.38
N ALA A 366 10.33 -14.95 9.11
CA ALA A 366 11.58 -14.42 8.55
C ALA A 366 12.80 -15.12 9.16
N LYS A 367 13.99 -14.78 8.67
CA LYS A 367 15.26 -15.31 9.16
C LYS A 367 15.51 -14.99 10.64
N ASP A 368 14.88 -13.94 11.16
CA ASP A 368 15.11 -13.34 12.48
C ASP A 368 13.95 -13.55 13.46
N GLY A 369 12.87 -14.23 13.04
CA GLY A 369 11.76 -14.52 13.94
C GLY A 369 10.47 -14.95 13.28
N VAL A 370 9.48 -15.17 14.15
CA VAL A 370 8.10 -15.49 13.78
C VAL A 370 7.17 -14.51 14.48
N TYR A 371 6.29 -13.87 13.73
CA TYR A 371 5.49 -12.74 14.19
C TYR A 371 4.01 -12.94 13.87
N ASP A 372 3.13 -12.61 14.82
CA ASP A 372 1.72 -12.47 14.52
C ASP A 372 1.47 -11.11 13.88
N VAL A 373 1.13 -11.11 12.58
CA VAL A 373 0.82 -9.91 11.81
C VAL A 373 -0.67 -9.84 11.48
N THR A 374 -1.51 -10.68 12.08
CA THR A 374 -2.95 -10.81 11.76
C THR A 374 -3.66 -9.46 11.80
N LYS A 375 -3.36 -8.63 12.81
CA LYS A 375 -3.93 -7.28 12.98
C LYS A 375 -3.69 -6.34 11.80
N ARG A 376 -2.65 -6.56 10.99
CA ARG A 376 -2.39 -5.78 9.77
C ARG A 376 -3.48 -6.00 8.73
N TYR A 377 -4.02 -7.21 8.66
CA TYR A 377 -4.87 -7.72 7.58
C TYR A 377 -6.37 -7.70 7.91
N THR A 378 -6.76 -7.13 9.06
CA THR A 378 -8.15 -7.05 9.51
C THR A 378 -8.47 -5.68 10.12
N ARG A 379 -9.73 -5.28 10.03
CA ARG A 379 -10.35 -4.21 10.85
C ARG A 379 -11.45 -4.76 11.76
N LYS A 380 -11.68 -6.07 11.72
CA LYS A 380 -12.72 -6.80 12.47
C LYS A 380 -12.08 -7.76 13.46
N TRP A 381 -11.18 -7.23 14.30
CA TRP A 381 -10.36 -8.02 15.20
C TRP A 381 -11.19 -8.86 16.19
N HIS A 382 -12.24 -8.28 16.76
CA HIS A 382 -13.22 -8.99 17.58
C HIS A 382 -13.77 -10.24 16.88
N GLU A 383 -14.12 -10.17 15.59
CA GLU A 383 -14.59 -11.34 14.86
C GLU A 383 -13.45 -12.37 14.61
N VAL A 384 -12.24 -11.89 14.31
CA VAL A 384 -11.07 -12.75 14.10
C VAL A 384 -10.73 -13.54 15.37
N LEU A 385 -10.77 -12.91 16.54
CA LEU A 385 -10.53 -13.56 17.84
C LEU A 385 -11.45 -14.77 18.07
N THR A 386 -12.73 -14.65 17.72
CA THR A 386 -13.69 -15.78 17.85
C THR A 386 -13.32 -16.99 16.99
N ARG A 387 -12.55 -16.79 15.91
CA ARG A 387 -12.08 -17.85 14.99
C ARG A 387 -10.70 -18.38 15.35
N ARG A 388 -10.02 -17.80 16.34
CA ARG A 388 -8.68 -18.18 16.80
C ARG A 388 -8.81 -19.19 17.94
N ASN A 389 -9.07 -20.44 17.56
CA ASN A 389 -9.39 -21.53 18.47
C ASN A 389 -8.35 -22.66 18.52
N ILE A 390 -7.18 -22.48 17.88
CA ILE A 390 -6.10 -23.49 17.88
C ILE A 390 -5.35 -23.46 19.22
N THR A 391 -5.11 -22.27 19.77
CA THR A 391 -4.44 -22.06 21.05
C THR A 391 -4.88 -20.71 21.62
N SER A 392 -4.63 -20.46 22.91
CA SER A 392 -4.93 -19.18 23.55
C SER A 392 -3.93 -18.09 23.15
N GLU A 393 -4.33 -16.81 23.14
CA GLU A 393 -3.41 -15.70 22.81
C GLU A 393 -2.13 -15.67 23.67
N PRO A 394 -2.15 -15.92 25.00
CA PRO A 394 -0.93 -16.00 25.80
C PRO A 394 -0.02 -17.17 25.39
N ALA A 395 -0.57 -18.35 25.13
CA ALA A 395 0.19 -19.51 24.71
C ALA A 395 0.81 -19.30 23.32
N LEU A 396 0.04 -18.74 22.37
CA LEU A 396 0.55 -18.32 21.07
C LEU A 396 1.74 -17.37 21.21
N SER A 397 1.60 -16.32 22.02
CA SER A 397 2.68 -15.35 22.26
C SER A 397 3.95 -16.01 22.82
N ALA A 398 3.80 -16.99 23.73
CA ALA A 398 4.91 -17.77 24.26
C ALA A 398 5.60 -18.64 23.21
N VAL A 399 4.84 -19.33 22.36
CA VAL A 399 5.37 -20.14 21.24
C VAL A 399 6.12 -19.24 20.25
N LEU A 400 5.53 -18.12 19.82
CA LEU A 400 6.15 -17.17 18.90
C LEU A 400 7.45 -16.57 19.47
N THR A 401 7.45 -16.26 20.77
CA THR A 401 8.64 -15.77 21.47
C THR A 401 9.75 -16.83 21.48
N THR A 402 9.40 -18.09 21.77
CA THR A 402 10.35 -19.21 21.77
C THR A 402 10.96 -19.41 20.39
N LEU A 403 10.13 -19.50 19.34
CA LEU A 403 10.61 -19.63 17.96
C LEU A 403 11.47 -18.45 17.52
N THR A 404 11.11 -17.23 17.93
CA THR A 404 11.90 -16.03 17.61
C THR A 404 13.25 -16.04 18.30
N GLN A 405 13.33 -16.46 19.56
CA GLN A 405 14.58 -16.64 20.29
C GLN A 405 15.47 -17.70 19.64
N GLU A 406 14.88 -18.81 19.16
CA GLU A 406 15.60 -19.83 18.39
C GLU A 406 16.21 -19.25 17.09
N CYS A 407 15.43 -18.48 16.31
CA CYS A 407 15.90 -17.84 15.08
C CYS A 407 17.03 -16.82 15.32
N ARG A 408 16.97 -16.10 16.45
CA ARG A 408 17.96 -15.08 16.83
C ARG A 408 19.21 -15.65 17.49
N ARG A 409 19.29 -16.97 17.64
CA ARG A 409 20.45 -17.63 18.27
C ARG A 409 21.71 -17.36 17.44
N GLY A 410 22.66 -16.65 18.06
CA GLY A 410 23.94 -16.30 17.43
C GLY A 410 24.01 -14.88 16.86
N PHE A 411 22.95 -14.06 16.98
CA PHE A 411 23.03 -12.63 16.67
C PHE A 411 23.78 -11.86 17.77
N SER A 412 24.41 -10.75 17.39
CA SER A 412 25.10 -9.88 18.35
C SER A 412 24.10 -9.07 19.18
N SER A 413 24.51 -8.62 20.37
CA SER A 413 23.66 -7.81 21.25
C SER A 413 23.15 -6.53 20.59
N GLN A 414 23.97 -5.90 19.73
CA GLN A 414 23.57 -4.72 18.96
C GLN A 414 22.42 -5.04 17.99
N VAL A 415 22.55 -6.10 17.19
CA VAL A 415 21.52 -6.52 16.23
C VAL A 415 20.24 -6.91 16.96
N LEU A 416 20.34 -7.62 18.08
CA LEU A 416 19.19 -7.97 18.92
C LEU A 416 18.44 -6.72 19.39
N SER A 417 19.16 -5.72 19.89
CA SER A 417 18.54 -4.46 20.34
C SER A 417 17.85 -3.69 19.21
N GLU A 418 18.41 -3.71 18.00
CA GLU A 418 17.80 -3.06 16.83
C GLU A 418 16.51 -3.80 16.41
N LEU A 419 16.54 -5.13 16.41
CA LEU A 419 15.39 -5.98 16.09
C LEU A 419 14.27 -5.83 17.12
N ASP A 420 14.59 -5.88 18.42
CA ASP A 420 13.62 -5.68 19.49
C ASP A 420 12.96 -4.29 19.41
N GLY A 421 13.75 -3.27 19.08
CA GLY A 421 13.26 -1.92 18.84
C GLY A 421 12.30 -1.85 17.64
N ARG A 422 12.57 -2.59 16.57
CA ARG A 422 11.70 -2.67 15.38
C ARG A 422 10.41 -3.44 15.67
N ASP A 423 10.51 -4.57 16.36
CA ASP A 423 9.35 -5.38 16.76
C ASP A 423 8.40 -4.59 17.66
N LYS A 424 8.94 -3.80 18.59
CA LYS A 424 8.16 -2.92 19.45
C LYS A 424 7.41 -1.86 18.64
N LYS A 425 8.11 -1.18 17.72
CA LYS A 425 7.49 -0.17 16.83
C LYS A 425 6.38 -0.78 15.96
N GLU A 426 6.60 -1.97 15.43
CA GLU A 426 5.60 -2.68 14.64
C GLU A 426 4.37 -3.02 15.48
N ARG A 427 4.55 -3.58 16.68
CA ARG A 427 3.45 -3.91 17.59
C ARG A 427 2.62 -2.68 17.93
N GLU A 428 3.26 -1.57 18.30
CA GLU A 428 2.58 -0.29 18.58
C GLU A 428 1.84 0.25 17.35
N ALA A 429 2.38 0.09 16.14
CA ALA A 429 1.68 0.47 14.92
C ALA A 429 0.45 -0.42 14.66
N LEU A 430 0.57 -1.74 14.80
CA LEU A 430 -0.54 -2.67 14.61
C LEU A 430 -1.70 -2.41 15.58
N GLU A 431 -1.41 -2.10 16.84
CA GLU A 431 -2.45 -1.75 17.83
C GLU A 431 -3.13 -0.41 17.52
N ARG A 432 -2.41 0.57 16.97
CA ARG A 432 -3.02 1.87 16.58
C ARG A 432 -3.85 1.76 15.32
N ASP A 433 -3.37 1.01 14.33
CA ASP A 433 -3.97 0.96 13.00
C ASP A 433 -5.24 0.09 12.95
N ILE A 434 -5.46 -0.77 13.95
CA ILE A 434 -6.57 -1.74 13.97
C ILE A 434 -7.96 -1.10 14.00
N TYR A 435 -8.10 0.03 14.70
CA TYR A 435 -9.34 0.80 14.80
C TYR A 435 -9.34 2.05 13.91
N SER A 436 -8.34 2.17 13.02
CA SER A 436 -8.32 3.28 12.06
C SER A 436 -9.45 3.12 11.04
N ILE A 437 -10.14 4.23 10.77
CA ILE A 437 -11.22 4.29 9.78
C ILE A 437 -10.68 3.87 8.42
N ASP A 438 -11.42 2.98 7.78
CA ASP A 438 -11.13 2.60 6.41
C ASP A 438 -11.48 3.71 5.45
N ASP A 439 -10.64 3.95 4.47
CA ASP A 439 -11.00 4.82 3.37
C ASP A 439 -12.02 4.09 2.48
N ALA A 440 -13.32 4.31 2.77
CA ALA A 440 -14.43 3.71 2.05
C ALA A 440 -14.44 4.07 0.54
N SER A 441 -13.60 5.02 0.10
CA SER A 441 -13.43 5.33 -1.31
C SER A 441 -12.54 4.33 -2.06
N ILE A 442 -11.77 3.49 -1.35
CA ILE A 442 -10.86 2.50 -1.93
C ILE A 442 -11.61 1.19 -2.19
N SER A 443 -12.13 1.02 -3.42
CA SER A 443 -12.62 -0.27 -3.89
C SER A 443 -11.46 -1.25 -4.07
N LEU A 444 -11.44 -2.32 -3.27
CA LEU A 444 -10.46 -3.41 -3.41
C LEU A 444 -11.02 -4.52 -4.31
N PRO A 445 -10.18 -5.11 -5.17
CA PRO A 445 -10.65 -6.11 -6.13
C PRO A 445 -10.92 -7.44 -5.44
N GLY A 446 -11.80 -8.23 -6.07
CA GLY A 446 -11.90 -9.66 -5.79
C GLY A 446 -10.64 -10.42 -6.18
N ARG A 447 -10.62 -11.71 -5.86
CA ARG A 447 -9.50 -12.58 -6.20
C ARG A 447 -9.39 -12.81 -7.70
N GLN A 448 -8.19 -12.59 -8.24
CA GLN A 448 -7.90 -12.81 -9.66
C GLN A 448 -7.27 -14.18 -9.94
N SER A 449 -6.49 -14.73 -8.99
CA SER A 449 -5.86 -16.05 -9.15
C SER A 449 -6.77 -17.22 -8.75
N GLY A 450 -6.56 -18.40 -9.35
CA GLY A 450 -7.30 -19.62 -9.02
C GLY A 450 -8.37 -20.01 -10.02
N ASP A 451 -8.97 -21.17 -9.79
CA ASP A 451 -10.08 -21.65 -10.60
C ASP A 451 -11.35 -20.80 -10.38
N GLU A 452 -12.14 -20.60 -11.43
CA GLU A 452 -13.32 -19.73 -11.37
C GLU A 452 -14.42 -20.30 -10.48
N GLU A 453 -14.70 -21.61 -10.57
CA GLU A 453 -15.71 -22.27 -9.73
C GLU A 453 -15.25 -22.24 -8.27
N TRP A 454 -13.97 -22.48 -8.04
CA TRP A 454 -13.38 -22.42 -6.71
C TRP A 454 -13.48 -21.01 -6.08
N ARG A 455 -13.25 -19.94 -6.85
CA ARG A 455 -13.44 -18.56 -6.39
C ARG A 455 -14.91 -18.24 -6.08
N LYS A 456 -15.83 -18.67 -6.94
CA LYS A 456 -17.28 -18.48 -6.75
C LYS A 456 -17.78 -19.19 -5.49
N LEU A 457 -17.33 -20.43 -5.24
CA LEU A 457 -17.70 -21.20 -4.05
C LEU A 457 -17.25 -20.52 -2.74
N ARG A 458 -16.15 -19.77 -2.78
CA ARG A 458 -15.61 -19.05 -1.62
C ARG A 458 -16.11 -17.60 -1.50
N LEU A 459 -16.98 -17.16 -2.42
CA LEU A 459 -17.46 -15.78 -2.51
C LEU A 459 -16.32 -14.75 -2.65
N GLU A 460 -15.18 -15.17 -3.21
CA GLU A 460 -14.01 -14.31 -3.44
C GLU A 460 -14.12 -13.54 -4.77
N PHE A 461 -15.28 -13.59 -5.42
CA PHE A 461 -15.59 -12.91 -6.68
C PHE A 461 -16.07 -11.48 -6.37
N GLY A 462 -15.13 -10.55 -6.26
CA GLY A 462 -15.40 -9.11 -6.12
C GLY A 462 -15.78 -8.47 -7.46
N SER A 463 -16.09 -7.17 -7.45
CA SER A 463 -16.32 -6.43 -8.71
C SER A 463 -15.03 -6.37 -9.53
N ASP A 464 -15.11 -6.67 -10.84
CA ASP A 464 -13.99 -6.59 -11.81
C ASP A 464 -13.46 -5.15 -12.03
N SER A 465 -13.79 -4.23 -11.15
CA SER A 465 -13.49 -2.81 -11.24
C SER A 465 -12.08 -2.52 -10.75
N LEU A 466 -11.06 -3.02 -11.44
CA LEU A 466 -9.74 -2.40 -11.47
C LEU A 466 -9.06 -2.67 -12.83
N CYS A 467 -9.47 -1.88 -13.82
CA CYS A 467 -8.47 -1.25 -14.67
C CYS A 467 -7.69 -0.30 -13.74
N CYS A 468 -6.39 -0.52 -13.56
CA CYS A 468 -5.54 0.38 -12.81
C CYS A 468 -5.43 1.70 -13.58
N SER A 469 -6.41 2.59 -13.43
CA SER A 469 -6.41 3.88 -14.14
C SER A 469 -6.86 5.07 -13.30
N SER A 470 -6.98 4.93 -11.97
CA SER A 470 -7.07 6.09 -11.07
C SER A 470 -5.68 6.49 -10.60
N CYS A 471 -4.79 6.79 -11.54
CA CYS A 471 -3.77 7.79 -11.26
C CYS A 471 -4.55 9.11 -11.05
N PRO A 472 -4.33 9.86 -9.95
CA PRO A 472 -4.76 11.26 -9.92
C PRO A 472 -4.23 11.91 -11.19
N VAL A 473 -5.02 12.80 -11.81
CA VAL A 473 -4.62 13.54 -13.02
C VAL A 473 -3.24 14.13 -12.77
N ARG A 474 -2.20 13.43 -13.24
CA ARG A 474 -0.83 13.88 -13.11
C ARG A 474 -0.77 15.10 -14.02
N LYS A 475 -0.32 16.24 -13.49
CA LYS A 475 0.21 17.30 -14.35
C LYS A 475 1.46 16.72 -15.00
N CYS A 476 1.29 16.00 -16.11
CA CYS A 476 2.40 15.56 -16.93
C CYS A 476 3.01 16.84 -17.48
N ILE A 477 4.15 17.24 -16.93
CA ILE A 477 4.96 18.31 -17.51
C ILE A 477 5.72 17.63 -18.65
N ASP A 478 5.04 17.43 -19.77
CA ASP A 478 5.59 16.79 -20.96
C ASP A 478 6.45 17.77 -21.77
N GLU A 479 7.35 18.47 -21.06
CA GLU A 479 8.34 19.35 -21.64
C GLU A 479 9.20 18.59 -22.66
N HIS A 480 9.53 17.32 -22.36
CA HIS A 480 10.29 16.45 -23.26
C HIS A 480 9.52 16.15 -24.56
N VAL A 481 8.20 15.92 -24.51
CA VAL A 481 7.37 15.71 -25.71
C VAL A 481 7.41 16.94 -26.60
N THR A 482 7.17 18.12 -26.02
CA THR A 482 7.23 19.40 -26.75
C THR A 482 8.59 19.61 -27.41
N ARG A 483 9.68 19.38 -26.65
CA ARG A 483 11.06 19.49 -27.16
C ARG A 483 11.33 18.55 -28.34
N ILE A 484 10.85 17.30 -28.28
CA ILE A 484 11.02 16.31 -29.37
C ILE A 484 10.30 16.78 -30.63
N TYR A 485 9.02 17.14 -30.55
CA TYR A 485 8.28 17.59 -31.72
C TYR A 485 8.85 18.89 -32.32
N ASN A 486 9.33 19.82 -31.49
CA ASN A 486 10.03 21.01 -31.96
C ASN A 486 11.34 20.66 -32.71
N ALA A 487 12.09 19.67 -32.22
CA ALA A 487 13.36 19.28 -32.82
C ALA A 487 13.22 18.58 -34.19
N PHE A 488 12.03 18.10 -34.54
CA PHE A 488 11.74 17.59 -35.89
C PHE A 488 11.55 18.68 -36.93
N HIS A 489 11.15 19.89 -36.54
CA HIS A 489 10.94 20.98 -37.49
C HIS A 489 12.21 21.29 -38.32
N PRO A 490 13.39 21.50 -37.69
CA PRO A 490 14.65 21.65 -38.44
C PRO A 490 14.98 20.46 -39.35
N VAL A 491 14.63 19.23 -38.95
CA VAL A 491 14.88 18.01 -39.74
C VAL A 491 14.03 18.00 -41.01
N LEU A 492 12.74 18.30 -40.87
CA LEU A 492 11.80 18.35 -41.99
C LEU A 492 12.13 19.50 -42.94
N SER A 493 12.44 20.69 -42.41
CA SER A 493 12.89 21.83 -43.21
C SER A 493 14.17 21.50 -44.00
N HIS A 494 15.08 20.69 -43.45
CA HIS A 494 16.27 20.26 -44.15
C HIS A 494 15.94 19.34 -45.35
N PHE A 495 14.98 18.41 -45.20
CA PHE A 495 14.55 17.56 -46.31
C PHE A 495 13.94 18.35 -47.47
N VAL A 496 13.21 19.42 -47.16
CA VAL A 496 12.64 20.31 -48.20
C VAL A 496 13.73 21.11 -48.89
N LYS A 497 14.70 21.65 -48.14
CA LYS A 497 15.83 22.43 -48.69
C LYS A 497 16.76 21.63 -49.58
N GLU A 498 16.96 20.34 -49.28
CA GLU A 498 17.76 19.41 -50.10
C GLU A 498 16.97 18.78 -51.25
N GLU A 499 15.75 19.28 -51.53
CA GLU A 499 14.84 18.77 -52.57
C GLU A 499 14.65 17.24 -52.53
N HIS A 500 14.64 16.65 -51.34
CA HIS A 500 14.53 15.21 -51.20
C HIS A 500 13.17 14.72 -51.69
N SER A 501 13.19 13.64 -52.47
CA SER A 501 11.95 12.94 -52.80
C SER A 501 11.27 12.41 -51.54
N LYS A 502 9.94 12.32 -51.58
CA LYS A 502 9.11 11.72 -50.52
C LYS A 502 9.65 10.35 -50.07
N PHE A 503 10.07 9.51 -51.01
CA PHE A 503 10.66 8.20 -50.74
C PHE A 503 11.97 8.32 -49.94
N LYS A 504 12.85 9.25 -50.32
CA LYS A 504 14.14 9.47 -49.63
C LYS A 504 13.95 10.00 -48.21
N ALA A 505 12.97 10.88 -47.99
CA ALA A 505 12.63 11.38 -46.66
C ALA A 505 12.11 10.26 -45.73
N ILE A 506 11.21 9.40 -46.23
CA ILE A 506 10.72 8.24 -45.48
C ILE A 506 11.86 7.28 -45.15
N GLU A 507 12.73 6.96 -46.12
CA GLU A 507 13.90 6.10 -45.90
C GLU A 507 14.81 6.64 -44.78
N LEU A 508 15.05 7.95 -44.73
CA LEU A 508 15.86 8.58 -43.68
C LEU A 508 15.18 8.51 -42.31
N LEU A 509 13.86 8.72 -42.23
CA LEU A 509 13.10 8.60 -40.97
C LEU A 509 13.08 7.17 -40.44
N GLU A 510 12.90 6.18 -41.31
CA GLU A 510 12.99 4.75 -40.94
C GLU A 510 14.40 4.38 -40.49
N ASN A 511 15.44 4.94 -41.11
CA ASN A 511 16.82 4.76 -40.63
C ASN A 511 17.01 5.35 -39.22
N PHE A 512 16.44 6.53 -38.92
CA PHE A 512 16.46 7.07 -37.56
C PHE A 512 15.73 6.20 -36.56
N LYS A 513 14.57 5.65 -36.96
CA LYS A 513 13.82 4.71 -36.14
C LYS A 513 14.67 3.49 -35.81
N GLY A 514 15.36 2.92 -36.80
CA GLY A 514 16.32 1.83 -36.59
C GLY A 514 17.40 2.19 -35.57
N ILE A 515 18.03 3.35 -35.71
CA ILE A 515 19.06 3.85 -34.79
C ILE A 515 18.51 3.99 -33.37
N PHE A 516 17.35 4.63 -33.18
CA PHE A 516 16.77 4.81 -31.85
C PHE A 516 16.26 3.50 -31.24
N MET A 517 15.84 2.54 -32.06
CA MET A 517 15.57 1.17 -31.62
C MET A 517 16.85 0.50 -31.11
N ASP A 518 17.98 0.66 -31.79
CA ASP A 518 19.27 0.13 -31.32
C ASP A 518 19.71 0.79 -30.01
N VAL A 519 19.54 2.12 -29.88
CA VAL A 519 19.77 2.84 -28.62
C VAL A 519 18.88 2.29 -27.50
N LYS A 520 17.59 2.08 -27.78
CA LYS A 520 16.60 1.53 -26.83
C LYS A 520 16.90 0.08 -26.43
N ASN A 521 17.45 -0.72 -27.33
CA ASN A 521 17.80 -2.12 -27.06
C ASN A 521 19.18 -2.27 -26.38
N SER A 522 20.00 -1.23 -26.40
CA SER A 522 21.29 -1.23 -25.70
C SER A 522 21.12 -1.06 -24.18
N PRO A 523 22.10 -1.51 -23.36
CA PRO A 523 22.01 -1.45 -21.90
C PRO A 523 21.67 -0.04 -21.39
N PHE A 524 20.74 0.02 -20.41
CA PHE A 524 20.17 1.26 -19.87
C PHE A 524 21.23 2.31 -19.51
N LYS A 525 22.34 1.91 -18.86
CA LYS A 525 23.40 2.83 -18.42
C LYS A 525 24.31 3.35 -19.54
N LYS A 526 24.23 2.76 -20.74
CA LYS A 526 25.10 3.11 -21.88
C LYS A 526 24.34 3.84 -22.99
N ARG A 527 23.09 3.44 -23.28
CA ARG A 527 22.25 3.92 -24.41
C ARG A 527 23.07 4.29 -25.64
N LYS A 528 23.62 3.29 -26.32
CA LYS A 528 24.59 3.47 -27.41
C LYS A 528 24.16 2.75 -28.67
N ALA A 529 24.32 3.41 -29.82
CA ALA A 529 24.25 2.81 -31.16
C ALA A 529 25.44 3.31 -32.00
N SER A 530 25.96 2.47 -32.88
CA SER A 530 27.04 2.81 -33.80
C SER A 530 26.50 2.86 -35.22
N VAL A 531 26.82 3.93 -35.94
CA VAL A 531 26.33 4.18 -37.31
C VAL A 531 27.54 4.37 -38.23
N ASP A 532 27.49 3.75 -39.40
CA ASP A 532 28.50 3.96 -40.44
C ASP A 532 28.35 5.39 -41.01
N SER A 533 29.47 6.10 -41.08
CA SER A 533 29.52 7.52 -41.39
C SER A 533 28.89 7.89 -42.75
N VAL A 534 28.37 9.12 -42.79
CA VAL A 534 27.93 9.93 -43.95
C VAL A 534 26.40 9.98 -44.19
N SER A 535 25.71 10.83 -43.42
CA SER A 535 24.49 11.59 -43.82
C SER A 535 23.93 12.46 -42.66
N TYR A 536 24.33 12.20 -41.42
CA TYR A 536 23.61 12.64 -40.21
C TYR A 536 24.23 13.81 -39.46
N GLY A 537 25.20 14.51 -40.08
CA GLY A 537 26.01 15.56 -39.44
C GLY A 537 25.45 16.98 -39.53
N THR A 538 24.19 17.17 -39.89
CA THR A 538 23.61 18.52 -39.96
C THR A 538 23.17 18.99 -38.58
N GLN A 539 23.21 20.31 -38.36
CA GLN A 539 22.76 20.97 -37.12
C GLN A 539 21.36 20.49 -36.69
N ALA A 540 20.48 20.20 -37.65
CA ALA A 540 19.12 19.71 -37.43
C ALA A 540 19.08 18.35 -36.69
N PHE A 541 19.98 17.42 -37.03
CA PHE A 541 20.03 16.12 -36.36
C PHE A 541 20.66 16.22 -34.96
N ALA A 542 21.60 17.14 -34.76
CA ALA A 542 22.16 17.40 -33.44
C ALA A 542 21.10 17.93 -32.45
N GLU A 543 20.15 18.75 -32.93
CA GLU A 543 19.05 19.26 -32.11
C GLU A 543 18.07 18.14 -31.71
N LEU A 544 17.74 17.24 -32.64
CA LEU A 544 16.94 16.05 -32.34
C LEU A 544 17.63 15.17 -31.29
N LEU A 545 18.91 14.86 -31.45
CA LEU A 545 19.66 14.07 -30.46
C LEU A 545 19.72 14.74 -29.09
N SER A 546 19.96 16.06 -29.04
CA SER A 546 19.96 16.84 -27.80
C SER A 546 18.61 16.78 -27.07
N SER A 547 17.49 16.81 -27.81
CA SER A 547 16.15 16.68 -27.24
C SER A 547 15.95 15.34 -26.52
N LEU A 548 16.67 14.29 -26.96
CA LEU A 548 16.68 12.95 -26.36
C LEU A 548 17.76 12.76 -25.29
N SER A 549 18.49 13.82 -24.94
CA SER A 549 19.69 13.74 -24.08
C SER A 549 20.77 12.79 -24.64
N LEU A 550 20.92 12.77 -25.97
CA LEU A 550 21.94 12.02 -26.70
C LEU A 550 22.95 12.97 -27.38
N GLU A 551 24.17 12.48 -27.58
CA GLU A 551 25.25 13.17 -28.30
C GLU A 551 25.96 12.21 -29.27
N THR A 552 26.67 12.76 -30.25
CA THR A 552 27.49 12.01 -31.19
C THR A 552 28.97 12.06 -30.80
N LYS A 553 29.66 10.93 -30.94
CA LYS A 553 31.11 10.80 -30.78
C LYS A 553 31.70 10.14 -32.02
N VAL A 554 32.71 10.77 -32.61
CA VAL A 554 33.41 10.22 -33.78
C VAL A 554 34.55 9.34 -33.31
N ASN A 555 34.54 8.09 -33.73
CA ASN A 555 35.59 7.13 -33.42
C ASN A 555 36.80 7.29 -34.34
N PRO A 556 38.00 6.85 -33.91
CA PRO A 556 39.22 6.88 -34.75
C PRO A 556 39.12 6.07 -36.05
N ASP A 557 38.20 5.09 -36.11
CA ASP A 557 37.93 4.27 -37.30
C ASP A 557 36.95 4.92 -38.29
N GLY A 558 36.49 6.15 -37.99
CA GLY A 558 35.56 6.91 -38.83
C GLY A 558 34.08 6.60 -38.56
N ARG A 559 33.74 5.69 -37.65
CA ARG A 559 32.34 5.45 -37.25
C ARG A 559 31.82 6.52 -36.29
N VAL A 560 30.50 6.75 -36.33
CA VAL A 560 29.84 7.71 -35.43
C VAL A 560 29.03 6.93 -34.40
N ASP A 561 29.36 7.13 -33.13
CA ASP A 561 28.61 6.57 -32.01
C ASP A 561 27.61 7.60 -31.48
N ILE A 562 26.35 7.21 -31.40
CA ILE A 562 25.33 7.95 -30.66
C ILE A 562 25.32 7.40 -29.24
N CYS A 563 25.51 8.26 -28.24
CA CYS A 563 25.60 7.87 -26.84
C CYS A 563 24.94 8.90 -25.92
N LEU A 564 24.82 8.58 -24.62
CA LEU A 564 24.26 9.48 -23.61
C LEU A 564 25.03 10.80 -23.52
N ALA A 565 24.31 11.92 -23.58
CA ALA A 565 24.82 13.25 -23.24
C ALA A 565 24.69 13.57 -21.73
N GLY A 566 23.91 12.76 -21.00
CA GLY A 566 23.64 13.00 -19.58
C GLY A 566 22.91 11.84 -18.91
N ASP A 567 21.86 12.18 -18.16
CA ASP A 567 21.09 11.21 -17.37
C ASP A 567 20.33 10.22 -18.28
N PRO A 568 20.61 8.90 -18.19
CA PRO A 568 19.94 7.88 -19.01
C PRO A 568 18.42 7.81 -18.82
N VAL A 569 17.90 8.31 -17.68
CA VAL A 569 16.45 8.34 -17.42
C VAL A 569 15.76 9.30 -18.39
N LYS A 570 16.37 10.44 -18.71
CA LYS A 570 15.81 11.41 -19.67
C LYS A 570 15.71 10.83 -21.07
N THR A 571 16.75 10.13 -21.51
CA THR A 571 16.74 9.39 -22.78
C THR A 571 15.67 8.30 -22.77
N SER A 572 15.52 7.55 -21.68
CA SER A 572 14.53 6.47 -21.58
C SER A 572 13.09 6.97 -21.56
N LEU A 573 12.84 8.16 -21.01
CA LEU A 573 11.55 8.86 -21.14
C LEU A 573 11.28 9.33 -22.57
N ALA A 574 12.31 9.84 -23.24
CA ALA A 574 12.20 10.42 -24.58
C ALA A 574 12.09 9.38 -25.71
N LEU A 575 12.71 8.20 -25.55
CA LEU A 575 12.79 7.16 -26.59
C LEU A 575 11.41 6.64 -27.07
N PRO A 576 10.45 6.29 -26.21
CA PRO A 576 9.12 5.90 -26.66
C PRO A 576 8.41 7.00 -27.46
N VAL A 577 8.58 8.26 -27.03
CA VAL A 577 7.93 9.41 -27.66
C VAL A 577 8.51 9.68 -29.05
N VAL A 578 9.84 9.64 -29.21
CA VAL A 578 10.45 9.87 -30.53
C VAL A 578 10.17 8.73 -31.52
N LEU A 579 10.07 7.49 -31.04
CA LEU A 579 9.71 6.34 -31.89
C LEU A 579 8.27 6.48 -32.41
N ASP A 580 7.33 6.85 -31.53
CA ASP A 580 5.94 7.12 -31.91
C ASP A 580 5.83 8.34 -32.85
N ALA A 581 6.58 9.41 -32.55
CA ALA A 581 6.64 10.59 -33.41
C ALA A 581 7.22 10.29 -34.81
N LEU A 582 8.19 9.38 -34.92
CA LEU A 582 8.72 8.93 -36.22
C LEU A 582 7.67 8.18 -37.03
N ASP A 583 6.94 7.24 -36.40
CA ASP A 583 5.86 6.50 -37.05
C ASP A 583 4.76 7.44 -37.55
N ASP A 584 4.40 8.41 -36.71
CA ASP A 584 3.47 9.47 -37.05
C ASP A 584 3.93 10.31 -38.23
N MET A 585 5.22 10.66 -38.30
CA MET A 585 5.78 11.47 -39.38
C MET A 585 5.86 10.71 -40.71
N VAL A 586 6.30 9.45 -40.69
CA VAL A 586 6.29 8.58 -41.87
C VAL A 586 4.88 8.50 -42.44
N HIS A 587 3.89 8.18 -41.61
CA HIS A 587 2.48 8.11 -42.01
C HIS A 587 1.93 9.45 -42.54
N SER A 588 2.36 10.56 -41.95
CA SER A 588 1.92 11.90 -42.38
C SER A 588 2.50 12.27 -43.74
N ILE A 589 3.80 11.99 -43.96
CA ILE A 589 4.47 12.21 -45.25
C ILE A 589 3.82 11.33 -46.33
N GLU A 590 3.54 10.05 -46.04
CA GLU A 590 2.84 9.13 -46.94
C GLU A 590 1.49 9.68 -47.43
N LYS A 591 0.78 10.44 -46.60
CA LYS A 591 -0.52 11.05 -46.94
C LYS A 591 -0.45 12.41 -47.62
N CYS A 592 0.69 13.10 -47.61
CA CYS A 592 0.82 14.40 -48.29
C CYS A 592 0.90 14.24 -49.81
N ASP A 593 0.04 14.98 -50.52
CA ASP A 593 -0.01 15.05 -51.99
C ASP A 593 1.12 15.91 -52.58
N SER A 594 1.62 16.90 -51.82
CA SER A 594 2.76 17.75 -52.17
C SER A 594 3.76 17.83 -51.01
N PHE A 595 5.06 17.86 -51.33
CA PHE A 595 6.17 17.91 -50.37
C PHE A 595 6.74 19.34 -50.38
N GLY A 596 6.19 20.23 -49.55
CA GLY A 596 6.59 21.65 -49.47
C GLY A 596 6.63 22.18 -48.03
N GLU A 597 7.30 23.32 -47.79
CA GLU A 597 7.50 23.91 -46.45
C GLU A 597 6.19 24.11 -45.67
N ASP A 598 5.11 24.54 -46.34
CA ASP A 598 3.80 24.79 -45.73
C ASP A 598 3.08 23.52 -45.25
N SER A 599 3.42 22.36 -45.84
CA SER A 599 2.81 21.06 -45.49
C SER A 599 3.26 20.59 -44.11
N PHE A 600 4.51 20.87 -43.73
CA PHE A 600 5.15 20.38 -42.50
C PHE A 600 4.79 21.18 -41.25
N ILE A 601 4.56 22.50 -41.39
CA ILE A 601 4.09 23.36 -40.30
C ILE A 601 2.73 22.85 -39.78
N SER A 602 1.85 22.43 -40.70
CA SER A 602 0.54 21.88 -40.35
C SER A 602 0.63 20.58 -39.54
N ILE A 603 1.62 19.72 -39.80
CA ILE A 603 1.81 18.42 -39.14
C ILE A 603 2.34 18.61 -37.71
N SER A 604 3.27 19.55 -37.49
CA SER A 604 3.81 19.85 -36.16
C SER A 604 2.81 20.60 -35.26
N GLU A 605 2.04 21.54 -35.81
CA GLU A 605 1.13 22.39 -35.02
C GLU A 605 -0.20 21.70 -34.66
N THR A 606 -0.77 20.87 -35.55
CA THR A 606 -2.04 20.18 -35.25
C THR A 606 -1.89 19.14 -34.14
N LYS A 607 -0.73 18.48 -34.03
CA LYS A 607 -0.51 17.43 -33.03
C LYS A 607 0.06 17.91 -31.71
N GLN A 608 0.83 19.02 -31.68
CA GLN A 608 1.16 19.68 -30.42
C GLN A 608 -0.13 19.96 -29.63
N ASN A 609 -1.14 20.54 -30.28
CA ASN A 609 -2.45 20.81 -29.67
C ASN A 609 -3.24 19.56 -29.27
N ALA A 610 -3.06 18.41 -29.93
CA ALA A 610 -3.78 17.17 -29.61
C ALA A 610 -3.22 16.44 -28.37
N PHE A 611 -1.90 16.55 -28.11
CA PHE A 611 -1.26 15.93 -26.95
C PHE A 611 -1.50 16.69 -25.64
N TRP A 612 -1.74 18.02 -25.68
CA TRP A 612 -2.15 18.79 -24.50
C TRP A 612 -3.52 18.38 -23.92
N PHE A 613 -4.36 17.68 -24.71
CA PHE A 613 -5.74 17.32 -24.35
C PHE A 613 -6.03 15.82 -24.30
N SER A 614 -5.06 14.93 -24.60
CA SER A 614 -5.30 13.49 -24.49
C SER A 614 -5.01 12.99 -23.07
N PRO A 615 -5.98 12.32 -22.41
CA PRO A 615 -5.70 11.61 -21.18
C PRO A 615 -4.74 10.46 -21.50
N CYS A 616 -3.56 10.48 -20.88
CA CYS A 616 -2.55 9.44 -21.00
C CYS A 616 -3.18 8.05 -20.86
N LYS A 617 -3.28 7.29 -21.96
CA LYS A 617 -3.45 5.84 -21.92
C LYS A 617 -2.06 5.22 -22.04
N TRP A 618 -1.48 4.82 -20.91
CA TRP A 618 -0.27 4.00 -20.81
C TRP A 618 -0.43 2.99 -19.68
#